data_AF-A0A0Q8L2F1-F1
#
_entry.id   AF-A0A0Q8L2F1-F1
#
_cell.length_a   1.000
_cell.length_b   1.000
_cell.length_c   1.000
_cell.angle_alpha   90.00
_cell.angle_beta   90.00
_cell.angle_gamma   90.00
#
_symmetry.space_group_name_H-M   'P 1'
#
loop_
_entity.id
_entity.type
_entity.pdbx_description
1 polymer ?
#
loop_
_entity_poly.entity_id
_entity_poly.type
_entity_poly.pdbx_seq_one_letter_code
_entity_poly.pdbx_strand_id
1 'polypeptide(L)'
;MKNTSVGMFTQTDPSRILARSLKVQRPVIGQLVRLSIFYLAVVSAAAISSPTFADSISGTYVGSSPDAAFLVEVVQTNDGQLTGRYEQVLLQSSGELTDTNAALSGAANNGTVVITIKPTEFLSGSITISGIFDGRALHLAGGGNGTTLSLNLLSADESAFRAQVANLTDRANQTHQARLDADALVRTQGFIKLMDAFSAHADAQLKQFAPTEQNLRTITNQMRSALARQQAIQGDGQAGAARSQIAVWISQADVSASQIQNGIDAAYRDFDGKAAPILTKLTTAVPGCNAVVSGTAVLSDSTPTNVGMLKSTCLRFLDSAKSFQAKVVSVRRSFARIAGVWNEEHQKQAAMVRASEIAAQ
;
A
#
# COMPACT_ATOMS: atom_id res chain seq x y z
N MET A 1 -29.72 -30.04 -28.71
CA MET A 1 -28.52 -30.48 -27.95
C MET A 1 -27.29 -29.85 -28.61
N LYS A 2 -26.82 -28.73 -28.07
CA LYS A 2 -25.55 -28.11 -28.49
C LYS A 2 -24.43 -28.72 -27.65
N ASN A 3 -23.47 -29.32 -28.34
CA ASN A 3 -22.31 -29.98 -27.75
C ASN A 3 -21.35 -28.89 -27.24
N THR A 4 -21.43 -28.54 -25.96
CA THR A 4 -20.53 -27.55 -25.36
C THR A 4 -19.21 -28.26 -25.05
N SER A 5 -18.26 -28.12 -25.98
CA SER A 5 -16.87 -28.57 -25.85
C SER A 5 -16.26 -28.06 -24.54
N VAL A 6 -15.95 -28.98 -23.64
CA VAL A 6 -15.15 -28.71 -22.43
C VAL A 6 -13.72 -28.41 -22.88
N GLY A 7 -13.35 -27.14 -22.83
CA GLY A 7 -11.99 -26.68 -23.10
C GLY A 7 -11.01 -27.28 -22.08
N MET A 8 -10.12 -28.13 -22.60
CA MET A 8 -8.98 -28.68 -21.89
C MET A 8 -8.03 -27.53 -21.55
N PHE A 9 -7.99 -27.10 -20.28
CA PHE A 9 -7.04 -26.09 -19.81
C PHE A 9 -5.62 -26.67 -19.85
N THR A 10 -4.83 -26.26 -20.83
CA THR A 10 -3.39 -26.47 -20.85
C THR A 10 -2.75 -25.53 -19.83
N GLN A 11 -2.03 -26.13 -18.89
CA GLN A 11 -1.24 -25.46 -17.86
C GLN A 11 -0.04 -24.79 -18.54
N THR A 12 -0.12 -23.48 -18.76
CA THR A 12 1.00 -22.66 -19.25
C THR A 12 2.01 -22.43 -18.12
N ASP A 13 3.21 -22.95 -18.32
CA ASP A 13 4.40 -22.78 -17.48
C ASP A 13 4.88 -21.31 -17.52
N PRO A 14 4.83 -20.55 -16.41
CA PRO A 14 5.20 -19.13 -16.39
C PRO A 14 6.72 -18.87 -16.33
N SER A 15 7.57 -19.88 -16.48
CA SER A 15 9.03 -19.77 -16.23
C SER A 15 9.88 -19.21 -17.38
N ARG A 16 9.31 -18.75 -18.51
CA ARG A 16 10.08 -18.41 -19.74
C ARG A 16 10.05 -16.95 -20.24
N ILE A 17 9.67 -15.96 -19.43
CA ILE A 17 9.67 -14.55 -19.86
C ILE A 17 10.41 -13.64 -18.88
N LEU A 18 11.73 -13.80 -18.70
CA LEU A 18 12.59 -12.72 -18.16
C LEU A 18 14.03 -12.90 -18.66
N ALA A 19 14.28 -12.56 -19.93
CA ALA A 19 15.63 -12.32 -20.43
C ALA A 19 15.60 -11.23 -21.51
N ARG A 20 15.28 -9.99 -21.10
CA ARG A 20 15.59 -8.80 -21.90
C ARG A 20 16.38 -7.79 -21.06
N SER A 21 17.69 -7.94 -21.24
CA SER A 21 18.77 -6.96 -21.12
C SER A 21 18.31 -5.50 -21.02
N LEU A 22 18.43 -4.92 -19.82
CA LEU A 22 18.49 -3.48 -19.61
C LEU A 22 19.96 -3.07 -19.64
N LYS A 23 20.41 -2.50 -20.76
CA LYS A 23 21.68 -1.76 -20.83
C LYS A 23 21.55 -0.52 -19.94
N VAL A 24 22.23 -0.56 -18.80
CA VAL A 24 22.41 0.59 -17.90
C VAL A 24 23.36 1.60 -18.57
N GLN A 25 22.81 2.73 -19.00
CA GLN A 25 23.55 3.84 -19.55
C GLN A 25 24.01 4.72 -18.37
N ARG A 26 25.31 4.64 -18.03
CA ARG A 26 25.93 5.47 -16.98
C ARG A 26 26.11 6.90 -17.48
N PRO A 27 25.73 7.95 -16.73
CA PRO A 27 26.15 9.30 -17.04
C PRO A 27 27.62 9.49 -16.61
N VAL A 28 28.44 9.90 -17.57
CA VAL A 28 29.81 10.38 -17.36
C VAL A 28 29.70 11.80 -16.79
N ILE A 29 29.91 11.95 -15.49
CA ILE A 29 30.07 13.27 -14.86
C ILE A 29 31.52 13.70 -15.11
N GLY A 30 31.69 14.58 -16.10
CA GLY A 30 32.95 15.22 -16.42
C GLY A 30 33.37 16.17 -15.30
N GLN A 31 34.54 15.89 -14.73
CA GLN A 31 35.41 16.85 -14.06
C GLN A 31 35.53 18.14 -14.87
N LEU A 32 35.42 19.30 -14.22
CA LEU A 32 36.19 20.49 -14.58
C LEU A 32 36.33 21.41 -13.35
N VAL A 33 37.38 21.12 -12.58
CA VAL A 33 37.99 22.02 -11.60
C VAL A 33 39.02 22.88 -12.34
N ARG A 34 38.81 24.20 -12.38
CA ARG A 34 39.83 25.24 -12.64
C ARG A 34 39.35 26.50 -11.92
N LEU A 35 39.84 26.84 -10.72
CA LEU A 35 41.16 27.39 -10.37
C LEU A 35 41.59 28.53 -11.31
N SER A 36 41.28 29.77 -10.91
CA SER A 36 41.95 30.98 -11.37
C SER A 36 42.15 31.92 -10.18
N ILE A 37 43.35 31.82 -9.63
CA ILE A 37 43.95 32.73 -8.65
C ILE A 37 44.52 33.91 -9.44
N PHE A 38 44.07 35.13 -9.15
CA PHE A 38 44.81 36.34 -9.50
C PHE A 38 45.02 37.18 -8.24
N TYR A 39 46.25 37.09 -7.73
CA TYR A 39 46.83 38.00 -6.76
C TYR A 39 47.06 39.35 -7.45
N LEU A 40 46.49 40.43 -6.90
CA LEU A 40 46.99 41.79 -7.13
C LEU A 40 47.20 42.45 -5.77
N ALA A 41 48.47 42.60 -5.40
CA ALA A 41 48.90 43.37 -4.24
C ALA A 41 48.98 44.85 -4.63
N VAL A 42 48.22 45.71 -3.92
CA VAL A 42 48.49 47.15 -3.85
C VAL A 42 48.51 47.53 -2.37
N VAL A 43 49.70 47.92 -1.93
CA VAL A 43 50.00 48.45 -0.60
C VAL A 43 49.56 49.91 -0.57
N SER A 44 48.57 50.21 0.27
CA SER A 44 48.13 51.57 0.56
C SER A 44 48.29 51.83 2.05
N ALA A 45 49.22 52.73 2.39
CA ALA A 45 49.38 53.26 3.75
C ALA A 45 48.19 54.17 4.08
N ALA A 46 47.33 53.74 5.02
CA ALA A 46 46.19 54.49 5.52
C ALA A 46 46.29 54.65 7.04
N ALA A 47 46.00 55.87 7.50
CA ALA A 47 46.04 56.29 8.89
C ALA A 47 45.12 55.45 9.79
N ILE A 48 45.64 55.06 10.94
CA ILE A 48 44.95 54.26 11.96
C ILE A 48 44.06 55.19 12.78
N SER A 49 42.91 55.58 12.25
CA SER A 49 41.76 55.93 13.09
C SER A 49 41.12 54.63 13.50
N SER A 50 41.27 54.21 14.77
CA SER A 50 40.51 53.09 15.33
C SER A 50 39.03 53.40 15.09
N PRO A 51 38.34 52.68 14.19
CA PRO A 51 36.90 52.84 14.10
C PRO A 51 36.39 52.44 15.47
N THR A 52 35.70 53.34 16.15
CA THR A 52 34.81 52.95 17.23
C THR A 52 33.75 52.09 16.55
N PHE A 53 34.03 50.80 16.39
CA PHE A 53 33.09 49.82 15.89
C PHE A 53 31.98 49.79 16.93
N ALA A 54 30.95 50.61 16.72
CA ALA A 54 29.67 50.34 17.33
C ALA A 54 29.30 48.95 16.83
N ASP A 55 29.13 47.99 17.76
CA ASP A 55 28.70 46.64 17.45
C ASP A 55 27.37 46.72 16.68
N SER A 56 27.46 46.68 15.36
CA SER A 56 26.29 46.75 14.50
C SER A 56 25.59 45.40 14.57
N ILE A 57 24.26 45.44 14.66
CA ILE A 57 23.41 44.25 14.56
C ILE A 57 23.47 43.60 13.16
N SER A 58 24.14 44.23 12.18
CA SER A 58 24.28 43.67 10.84
C SER A 58 25.01 42.33 10.85
N GLY A 59 24.45 41.31 10.21
CA GLY A 59 25.03 39.99 10.17
C GLY A 59 24.05 38.88 9.83
N THR A 60 24.55 37.66 9.78
CA THR A 60 23.74 36.44 9.65
C THR A 60 23.58 35.80 11.03
N TYR A 61 22.34 35.43 11.35
CA TYR A 61 21.95 34.81 12.59
C TYR A 61 21.21 33.52 12.31
N VAL A 62 21.64 32.44 12.94
CA VAL A 62 21.07 31.11 12.75
C VAL A 62 20.47 30.63 14.06
N GLY A 63 19.23 30.15 13.99
CA GLY A 63 18.56 29.42 15.04
C GLY A 63 18.28 27.99 14.60
N SER A 64 18.20 27.08 15.56
CA SER A 64 17.74 25.72 15.29
C SER A 64 16.93 25.19 16.46
N SER A 65 16.00 24.30 16.14
CA SER A 65 15.33 23.42 17.08
C SER A 65 15.44 22.00 16.54
N PRO A 66 14.99 20.96 17.28
CA PRO A 66 14.93 19.61 16.73
C PRO A 66 14.25 19.60 15.36
N ASP A 67 13.13 20.30 15.21
CA ASP A 67 12.26 20.20 14.04
C ASP A 67 12.28 21.45 13.15
N ALA A 68 13.16 22.42 13.42
CA ALA A 68 13.24 23.65 12.62
C ALA A 68 14.66 24.19 12.48
N ALA A 69 14.89 24.89 11.37
CA ALA A 69 16.06 25.72 11.11
C ALA A 69 15.59 27.12 10.75
N PHE A 70 16.27 28.14 11.27
CA PHE A 70 15.96 29.54 11.05
C PHE A 70 17.22 30.28 10.62
N LEU A 71 17.11 31.12 9.60
CA LEU A 71 18.16 32.05 9.17
C LEU A 71 17.57 33.45 9.12
N VAL A 72 18.29 34.39 9.70
CA VAL A 72 17.97 35.83 9.68
C VAL A 72 19.22 36.56 9.24
N GLU A 73 19.16 37.21 8.09
CA GLU A 73 20.21 38.09 7.60
C GLU A 73 19.72 39.52 7.73
N VAL A 74 20.45 40.35 8.48
CA VAL A 74 20.07 41.72 8.81
C VAL A 74 21.15 42.68 8.35
N VAL A 75 20.73 43.80 7.77
CA VAL A 75 21.56 44.97 7.46
C VAL A 75 20.95 46.17 8.18
N GLN A 76 21.75 46.79 9.03
CA GLN A 76 21.39 48.02 9.74
C GLN A 76 21.93 49.24 9.00
N THR A 77 21.06 50.21 8.77
CA THR A 77 21.42 51.51 8.21
C THR A 77 21.86 52.49 9.31
N ASN A 78 22.49 53.60 8.93
CA ASN A 78 23.02 54.59 9.89
C ASN A 78 21.95 55.24 10.78
N ASP A 79 20.68 55.23 10.37
CA ASP A 79 19.52 55.74 11.12
C ASP A 79 18.85 54.66 12.01
N GLY A 80 19.45 53.47 12.10
CA GLY A 80 18.96 52.38 12.94
C GLY A 80 17.83 51.56 12.33
N GLN A 81 17.47 51.78 11.06
CA GLN A 81 16.52 50.91 10.34
C GLN A 81 17.18 49.57 10.01
N LEU A 82 16.36 48.52 9.98
CA LEU A 82 16.78 47.17 9.64
C LEU A 82 16.09 46.75 8.35
N THR A 83 16.86 46.16 7.45
CA THR A 83 16.34 45.42 6.29
C THR A 83 17.03 44.06 6.21
N GLY A 84 16.40 43.09 5.56
CA GLY A 84 16.97 41.74 5.55
C GLY A 84 16.08 40.68 4.92
N ARG A 85 16.46 39.43 5.14
CA ARG A 85 15.66 38.24 4.81
C ARG A 85 15.56 37.29 5.99
N TYR A 86 14.46 36.54 5.98
CA TYR A 86 14.18 35.46 6.90
C TYR A 86 13.93 34.19 6.09
N GLU A 87 14.64 33.12 6.42
CA GLU A 87 14.39 31.78 5.89
C GLU A 87 14.08 30.83 7.05
N GLN A 88 13.11 29.95 6.85
CA GLN A 88 12.74 28.93 7.82
C GLN A 88 12.50 27.61 7.10
N VAL A 89 13.07 26.54 7.64
CA VAL A 89 12.72 25.17 7.26
C VAL A 89 12.15 24.45 8.48
N LEU A 90 10.94 23.92 8.34
CA LEU A 90 10.20 23.23 9.41
C LEU A 90 9.93 21.78 8.99
N LEU A 91 10.37 20.82 9.81
CA LEU A 91 9.99 19.42 9.72
C LEU A 91 8.65 19.21 10.42
N GLN A 92 7.62 18.92 9.63
CA GLN A 92 6.32 18.55 10.14
C GLN A 92 6.35 17.12 10.71
N SER A 93 5.40 16.80 11.59
CA SER A 93 5.18 15.44 12.09
C SER A 93 4.82 14.45 10.97
N SER A 94 4.41 14.96 9.80
CA SER A 94 4.20 14.20 8.57
C SER A 94 5.48 13.63 7.96
N GLY A 95 6.64 14.15 8.34
CA GLY A 95 7.90 13.97 7.62
C GLY A 95 8.05 14.92 6.43
N GLU A 96 7.10 15.82 6.21
CA GLU A 96 7.19 16.87 5.19
C GLU A 96 8.06 18.03 5.69
N LEU A 97 8.86 18.61 4.81
CA LEU A 97 9.59 19.84 5.07
C LEU A 97 8.81 21.02 4.46
N THR A 98 8.54 22.04 5.28
CA THR A 98 7.99 23.31 4.82
C THR A 98 9.09 24.35 4.84
N ASP A 99 9.29 25.02 3.71
CA ASP A 99 10.21 26.14 3.56
C ASP A 99 9.42 27.45 3.52
N THR A 100 9.85 28.43 4.30
CA THR A 100 9.24 29.77 4.34
C THR A 100 10.32 30.81 4.14
N ASN A 101 10.15 31.63 3.11
CA ASN A 101 11.01 32.76 2.80
C ASN A 101 10.24 34.06 2.99
N ALA A 102 10.87 35.05 3.61
CA ALA A 102 10.23 36.32 3.93
C ALA A 102 11.21 37.48 3.87
N ALA A 103 10.70 38.65 3.47
CA ALA A 103 11.44 39.89 3.64
C ALA A 103 11.31 40.37 5.09
N LEU A 104 12.39 40.97 5.58
CA LEU A 104 12.49 41.48 6.94
C LEU A 104 12.67 43.00 6.89
N SER A 105 11.89 43.73 7.68
CA SER A 105 12.10 45.15 7.95
C SER A 105 11.96 45.44 9.45
N GLY A 106 12.56 46.51 9.95
CA GLY A 106 12.48 46.80 11.38
C GLY A 106 13.31 48.00 11.80
N ALA A 107 13.54 48.11 13.11
CA ALA A 107 14.43 49.10 13.70
C ALA A 107 15.13 48.52 14.94
N ALA A 108 16.33 49.02 15.24
CA ALA A 108 17.07 48.72 16.46
C ALA A 108 17.47 49.99 17.21
N ASN A 109 17.32 49.99 18.53
CA ASN A 109 17.73 51.09 19.40
C ASN A 109 18.19 50.54 20.76
N ASN A 110 19.42 50.88 21.17
CA ASN A 110 20.00 50.48 22.47
C ASN A 110 19.85 48.98 22.78
N GLY A 111 20.12 48.12 21.79
CA GLY A 111 19.99 46.67 21.90
C GLY A 111 18.54 46.15 21.85
N THR A 112 17.52 47.02 21.87
CA THR A 112 16.13 46.59 21.62
C THR A 112 15.89 46.54 20.11
N VAL A 113 15.26 45.47 19.65
CA VAL A 113 15.02 45.18 18.24
C VAL A 113 13.53 44.97 18.02
N VAL A 114 12.97 45.58 16.98
CA VAL A 114 11.61 45.30 16.50
C VAL A 114 11.67 44.99 15.03
N ILE A 115 11.16 43.82 14.65
CA ILE A 115 11.23 43.27 13.30
C ILE A 115 9.82 42.89 12.84
N THR A 116 9.50 43.25 11.60
CA THR A 116 8.34 42.79 10.85
C THR A 116 8.80 41.82 9.77
N ILE A 117 8.29 40.59 9.83
CA ILE A 117 8.50 39.54 8.84
C ILE A 117 7.30 39.56 7.89
N LYS A 118 7.56 39.69 6.60
CA LYS A 118 6.55 39.67 5.54
C LYS A 118 6.81 38.47 4.62
N PRO A 119 6.12 37.34 4.81
CA PRO A 119 6.32 36.17 3.96
C PRO A 119 5.95 36.48 2.51
N THR A 120 6.59 35.80 1.57
CA THR A 120 6.40 36.04 0.13
C THR A 120 5.05 35.56 -0.40
N GLU A 121 4.30 34.79 0.40
CA GLU A 121 2.99 34.24 0.02
C GLU A 121 1.92 35.35 -0.04
N PHE A 122 1.14 35.36 -1.12
CA PHE A 122 0.26 36.49 -1.51
C PHE A 122 -0.84 36.85 -0.49
N LEU A 123 -1.06 36.07 0.58
CA LEU A 123 -2.09 36.31 1.60
C LEU A 123 -1.60 36.09 3.04
N SER A 124 -0.30 35.88 3.27
CA SER A 124 0.22 35.75 4.63
C SER A 124 0.28 37.13 5.29
N GLY A 125 -0.38 37.29 6.44
CA GLY A 125 -0.24 38.51 7.25
C GLY A 125 1.20 38.73 7.70
N SER A 126 1.57 39.99 8.00
CA SER A 126 2.88 40.28 8.57
C SER A 126 2.96 39.86 10.03
N ILE A 127 4.10 39.32 10.43
CA ILE A 127 4.37 38.93 11.81
C ILE A 127 5.32 39.96 12.42
N THR A 128 4.94 40.58 13.54
CA THR A 128 5.82 41.49 14.27
C THR A 128 6.41 40.76 15.46
N ILE A 129 7.74 40.79 15.58
CA ILE A 129 8.50 40.23 16.68
C ILE A 129 9.41 41.32 17.26
N SER A 130 9.65 41.27 18.55
CA SER A 130 10.54 42.20 19.24
C SER A 130 11.43 41.46 20.22
N GLY A 131 12.52 42.09 20.62
CA GLY A 131 13.38 41.52 21.64
C GLY A 131 14.72 42.22 21.75
N ILE A 132 15.76 41.46 22.09
CA ILE A 132 17.04 42.00 22.53
C ILE A 132 18.19 41.43 21.69
N PHE A 133 19.10 42.31 21.31
CA PHE A 133 20.42 42.00 20.79
C PHE A 133 21.46 42.22 21.89
N ASP A 134 22.23 41.18 22.20
CA ASP A 134 23.24 41.21 23.27
C ASP A 134 24.68 41.37 22.76
N GLY A 135 24.85 41.70 21.48
CA GLY A 135 26.13 41.78 20.79
C GLY A 135 26.47 40.53 19.96
N ARG A 136 25.86 39.38 20.26
CA ARG A 136 26.11 38.12 19.53
C ARG A 136 24.84 37.38 19.12
N ALA A 137 23.77 37.52 19.89
CA ALA A 137 22.54 36.78 19.74
C ALA A 137 21.34 37.72 19.57
N LEU A 138 20.37 37.27 18.78
CA LEU A 138 19.05 37.88 18.69
C LEU A 138 18.05 36.99 19.43
N HIS A 139 17.52 37.52 20.52
CA HIS A 139 16.41 36.92 21.26
C HIS A 139 15.13 37.65 20.86
N LEU A 140 14.35 37.07 19.96
CA LEU A 140 13.14 37.67 19.42
C LEU A 140 11.92 36.87 19.89
N ALA A 141 10.87 37.57 20.30
CA ALA A 141 9.59 36.99 20.65
C ALA A 141 8.46 37.85 20.10
N GLY A 142 7.37 37.23 19.71
CA GLY A 142 6.20 37.96 19.24
C GLY A 142 5.27 37.04 18.50
N GLY A 143 4.52 37.59 17.56
CA GLY A 143 3.50 36.83 16.88
C GLY A 143 2.48 37.69 16.16
N GLY A 144 1.64 37.01 15.39
CA GLY A 144 0.54 37.60 14.65
C GLY A 144 -0.46 36.51 14.30
N ASN A 145 -1.74 36.88 14.19
CA ASN A 145 -2.81 35.98 13.73
C ASN A 145 -2.87 34.64 14.50
N GLY A 146 -2.67 34.67 15.83
CA GLY A 146 -2.73 33.49 16.68
C GLY A 146 -1.49 32.60 16.68
N THR A 147 -0.42 32.99 15.95
CA THR A 147 0.87 32.28 15.97
C THR A 147 1.85 33.03 16.86
N THR A 148 2.48 32.34 17.81
CA THR A 148 3.58 32.86 18.61
C THR A 148 4.90 32.37 18.04
N LEU A 149 5.85 33.29 17.85
CA LEU A 149 7.19 33.00 17.37
C LEU A 149 8.19 33.39 18.46
N SER A 150 9.08 32.47 18.84
CA SER A 150 10.19 32.71 19.74
C SER A 150 11.46 32.20 19.09
N LEU A 151 12.39 33.10 18.81
CA LEU A 151 13.64 32.83 18.13
C LEU A 151 14.80 33.17 19.06
N ASN A 152 15.70 32.21 19.22
CA ASN A 152 17.01 32.43 19.83
C ASN A 152 18.03 32.17 18.74
N LEU A 153 18.55 33.25 18.16
CA LEU A 153 19.41 33.19 16.98
C LEU A 153 20.81 33.59 17.40
N LEU A 154 21.82 32.83 17.00
CA LEU A 154 23.21 33.13 17.27
C LEU A 154 23.87 33.63 15.98
N SER A 155 24.75 34.62 16.09
CA SER A 155 25.59 35.03 14.96
C SER A 155 26.39 33.83 14.46
N ALA A 156 26.19 33.48 13.18
CA ALA A 156 26.75 32.31 12.54
C ALA A 156 26.69 32.46 11.01
N ASP A 157 27.48 31.66 10.31
CA ASP A 157 27.46 31.61 8.84
C ASP A 157 26.22 30.87 8.31
N GLU A 158 25.83 31.17 7.07
CA GLU A 158 24.75 30.46 6.36
C GLU A 158 25.01 28.94 6.27
N SER A 159 26.28 28.51 6.30
CA SER A 159 26.64 27.09 6.31
C SER A 159 26.07 26.33 7.52
N ALA A 160 25.92 26.99 8.69
CA ALA A 160 25.32 26.39 9.88
C ALA A 160 23.82 26.11 9.67
N PHE A 161 23.11 27.03 9.02
CA PHE A 161 21.70 26.83 8.63
C PHE A 161 21.59 25.66 7.64
N ARG A 162 22.41 25.64 6.59
CA ARG A 162 22.41 24.55 5.59
C ARG A 162 22.72 23.19 6.21
N ALA A 163 23.64 23.12 7.18
CA ALA A 163 23.92 21.91 7.93
C ALA A 163 22.68 21.42 8.72
N GLN A 164 21.96 22.33 9.37
CA GLN A 164 20.72 21.96 10.06
C GLN A 164 19.62 21.53 9.09
N VAL A 165 19.47 22.18 7.94
CA VAL A 165 18.52 21.77 6.89
C VAL A 165 18.82 20.36 6.38
N ALA A 166 20.10 20.02 6.21
CA ALA A 166 20.51 18.66 5.85
C ALA A 166 20.08 17.64 6.93
N ASN A 167 20.32 17.93 8.22
CA ASN A 167 19.86 17.08 9.32
C ASN A 167 18.33 16.90 9.33
N LEU A 168 17.56 17.98 9.09
CA LEU A 168 16.10 17.91 8.99
C LEU A 168 15.66 17.06 7.78
N THR A 169 16.37 17.14 6.66
CA THR A 169 16.12 16.33 5.46
C THR A 169 16.36 14.84 5.72
N ASP A 170 17.44 14.50 6.43
CA ASP A 170 17.69 13.11 6.82
C ASP A 170 16.58 12.59 7.75
N ARG A 171 16.14 13.39 8.72
CA ARG A 171 15.01 13.04 9.59
C ARG A 171 13.67 12.92 8.86
N ALA A 172 13.43 13.79 7.87
CA ALA A 172 12.26 13.73 7.00
C ALA A 172 12.22 12.40 6.24
N ASN A 173 13.35 12.01 5.64
CA ASN A 173 13.50 10.75 4.93
C ASN A 173 13.28 9.54 5.87
N GLN A 174 13.85 9.56 7.07
CA GLN A 174 13.63 8.52 8.09
C GLN A 174 12.15 8.42 8.49
N THR A 175 11.47 9.55 8.69
CA THR A 175 10.05 9.59 9.05
C THR A 175 9.18 9.05 7.92
N HIS A 176 9.48 9.42 6.68
CA HIS A 176 8.79 8.92 5.50
C HIS A 176 8.97 7.41 5.36
N GLN A 177 10.20 6.91 5.49
CA GLN A 177 10.48 5.48 5.41
C GLN A 177 9.78 4.68 6.51
N ALA A 178 9.81 5.18 7.76
CA ALA A 178 9.11 4.53 8.87
C ALA A 178 7.60 4.41 8.63
N ARG A 179 6.98 5.39 7.94
CA ARG A 179 5.57 5.33 7.54
C ARG A 179 5.32 4.31 6.45
N LEU A 180 6.17 4.26 5.43
CA LEU A 180 6.08 3.24 4.38
C LEU A 180 6.18 1.83 4.97
N ASP A 181 7.09 1.62 5.91
CA ASP A 181 7.27 0.35 6.63
C ASP A 181 6.02 0.00 7.47
N ALA A 182 5.47 0.96 8.22
CA ALA A 182 4.25 0.77 9.01
C ALA A 182 3.04 0.44 8.12
N ASP A 183 2.87 1.15 7.00
CA ASP A 183 1.80 0.89 6.05
C ASP A 183 1.96 -0.48 5.38
N ALA A 184 3.19 -0.88 5.05
CA ALA A 184 3.48 -2.21 4.53
C ALA A 184 3.11 -3.30 5.55
N LEU A 185 3.39 -3.07 6.83
CA LEU A 185 3.00 -3.98 7.91
C LEU A 185 1.47 -4.12 8.00
N VAL A 186 0.74 -3.01 8.03
CA VAL A 186 -0.74 -3.01 8.09
C VAL A 186 -1.34 -3.71 6.87
N ARG A 187 -0.84 -3.42 5.66
CA ARG A 187 -1.30 -4.08 4.43
C ARG A 187 -1.06 -5.59 4.45
N THR A 188 0.12 -6.04 4.86
CA THR A 188 0.45 -7.46 4.96
C THR A 188 -0.44 -8.17 5.99
N GLN A 189 -0.66 -7.56 7.16
CA GLN A 189 -1.55 -8.12 8.18
C GLN A 189 -3.00 -8.21 7.70
N GLY A 190 -3.49 -7.17 7.01
CA GLY A 190 -4.81 -7.19 6.38
C GLY A 190 -4.93 -8.31 5.36
N PHE A 191 -3.86 -8.56 4.59
CA PHE A 191 -3.87 -9.63 3.60
C PHE A 191 -3.82 -11.04 4.20
N ILE A 192 -3.09 -11.23 5.30
CA ILE A 192 -3.14 -12.47 6.10
C ILE A 192 -4.58 -12.76 6.54
N LYS A 193 -5.24 -11.78 7.17
CA LYS A 193 -6.64 -11.92 7.63
C LYS A 193 -7.59 -12.29 6.49
N LEU A 194 -7.39 -11.70 5.30
CA LEU A 194 -8.18 -12.03 4.12
C LEU A 194 -8.00 -13.50 3.70
N MET A 195 -6.77 -13.99 3.66
CA MET A 195 -6.47 -15.39 3.34
C MET A 195 -7.03 -16.38 4.36
N ASP A 196 -6.93 -16.05 5.65
CA ASP A 196 -7.45 -16.87 6.73
C ASP A 196 -8.98 -16.95 6.69
N ALA A 197 -9.65 -15.80 6.48
CA ALA A 197 -11.10 -15.73 6.32
C ALA A 197 -11.58 -16.51 5.10
N PHE A 198 -10.88 -16.40 3.97
CA PHE A 198 -11.16 -17.21 2.79
C PHE A 198 -11.00 -18.70 3.07
N SER A 199 -9.93 -19.08 3.77
CA SER A 199 -9.65 -20.49 4.10
C SER A 199 -10.73 -21.09 4.99
N ALA A 200 -11.21 -20.33 5.99
CA ALA A 200 -12.33 -20.74 6.83
C ALA A 200 -13.64 -20.90 6.03
N HIS A 201 -13.92 -19.98 5.10
CA HIS A 201 -15.07 -20.09 4.21
C HIS A 201 -14.96 -21.32 3.28
N ALA A 202 -13.78 -21.57 2.72
CA ALA A 202 -13.48 -22.73 1.90
C ALA A 202 -13.69 -24.05 2.67
N ASP A 203 -13.32 -24.11 3.94
CA ASP A 203 -13.56 -25.28 4.80
C ASP A 203 -15.04 -25.54 5.06
N ALA A 204 -15.84 -24.48 5.23
CA ALA A 204 -17.29 -24.62 5.35
C ALA A 204 -17.90 -25.18 4.05
N GLN A 205 -17.45 -24.71 2.89
CA GLN A 205 -17.88 -25.23 1.58
C GLN A 205 -17.45 -26.69 1.38
N LEU A 206 -16.23 -27.05 1.80
CA LEU A 206 -15.71 -28.41 1.66
C LEU A 206 -16.60 -29.46 2.35
N LYS A 207 -17.19 -29.10 3.50
CA LYS A 207 -18.10 -29.97 4.25
C LYS A 207 -19.42 -30.24 3.52
N GLN A 208 -19.81 -29.38 2.57
CA GLN A 208 -21.06 -29.53 1.80
C GLN A 208 -20.91 -30.48 0.59
N PHE A 209 -19.70 -30.76 0.12
CA PHE A 209 -19.52 -31.61 -1.07
C PHE A 209 -20.00 -33.04 -0.86
N ALA A 210 -19.63 -33.70 0.25
CA ALA A 210 -19.99 -35.09 0.47
C ALA A 210 -21.52 -35.31 0.57
N PRO A 211 -22.28 -34.50 1.34
CA PRO A 211 -23.74 -34.55 1.32
C PRO A 211 -24.33 -34.31 -0.07
N THR A 212 -23.76 -33.39 -0.85
CA THR A 212 -24.25 -33.07 -2.20
C THR A 212 -24.02 -34.24 -3.17
N GLU A 213 -22.84 -34.88 -3.14
CA GLU A 213 -22.57 -36.12 -3.88
C GLU A 213 -23.57 -37.22 -3.49
N GLN A 214 -23.82 -37.39 -2.19
CA GLN A 214 -24.77 -38.39 -1.70
C GLN A 214 -26.21 -38.11 -2.17
N ASN A 215 -26.61 -36.84 -2.22
CA ASN A 215 -27.93 -36.45 -2.69
C ASN A 215 -28.12 -36.81 -4.18
N LEU A 216 -27.13 -36.51 -5.03
CA LEU A 216 -27.17 -36.89 -6.46
C LEU A 216 -27.35 -38.40 -6.65
N ARG A 217 -26.58 -39.22 -5.93
CA ARG A 217 -26.70 -40.68 -5.97
C ARG A 217 -28.05 -41.18 -5.44
N THR A 218 -28.58 -40.52 -4.41
CA THR A 218 -29.89 -40.85 -3.84
C THR A 218 -31.00 -40.60 -4.84
N ILE A 219 -30.98 -39.46 -5.55
CA ILE A 219 -31.94 -39.14 -6.62
C ILE A 219 -31.90 -40.22 -7.71
N THR A 220 -30.71 -40.60 -8.19
CA THR A 220 -30.58 -41.68 -9.19
C THR A 220 -31.16 -43.01 -8.69
N ASN A 221 -30.90 -43.37 -7.43
CA ASN A 221 -31.43 -44.61 -6.86
C ASN A 221 -32.96 -44.58 -6.76
N GLN A 222 -33.55 -43.46 -6.37
CA GLN A 222 -35.00 -43.30 -6.32
C GLN A 222 -35.63 -43.36 -7.73
N MET A 223 -34.99 -42.76 -8.74
CA MET A 223 -35.39 -42.89 -10.15
C MET A 223 -35.37 -44.35 -10.62
N ARG A 224 -34.33 -45.11 -10.24
CA ARG A 224 -34.24 -46.54 -10.57
C ARG A 224 -35.38 -47.34 -9.95
N SER A 225 -35.67 -47.13 -8.66
CA SER A 225 -36.79 -47.78 -7.98
C SER A 225 -38.14 -47.36 -8.56
N ALA A 226 -38.31 -46.11 -8.97
CA ALA A 226 -39.52 -45.63 -9.63
C ALA A 226 -39.73 -46.31 -10.99
N LEU A 227 -38.70 -46.40 -11.82
CA LEU A 227 -38.75 -47.07 -13.12
C LEU A 227 -39.11 -48.56 -12.97
N ALA A 228 -38.50 -49.26 -12.01
CA ALA A 228 -38.83 -50.66 -11.73
C ALA A 228 -40.31 -50.84 -11.34
N ARG A 229 -40.86 -49.92 -10.53
CA ARG A 229 -42.29 -49.92 -10.18
C ARG A 229 -43.16 -49.66 -11.41
N GLN A 230 -42.79 -48.72 -12.27
CA GLN A 230 -43.52 -48.42 -13.50
C GLN A 230 -43.62 -49.66 -14.41
N GLN A 231 -42.51 -50.39 -14.56
CA GLN A 231 -42.43 -51.60 -15.39
C GLN A 231 -43.22 -52.78 -14.83
N ALA A 232 -43.45 -52.82 -13.52
CA ALA A 232 -44.25 -53.85 -12.86
C ALA A 232 -45.77 -53.66 -12.99
N ILE A 233 -46.23 -52.48 -13.43
CA ILE A 233 -47.66 -52.19 -13.60
C ILE A 233 -48.16 -52.80 -14.91
N GLN A 234 -48.99 -53.85 -14.79
CA GLN A 234 -49.67 -54.53 -15.91
C GLN A 234 -51.19 -54.33 -15.86
N GLY A 235 -51.86 -54.52 -17.00
CA GLY A 235 -53.32 -54.44 -17.14
C GLY A 235 -53.81 -53.27 -17.98
N ASP A 236 -55.10 -53.29 -18.31
CA ASP A 236 -55.86 -52.23 -18.99
C ASP A 236 -56.50 -51.25 -17.98
N GLY A 237 -57.04 -50.12 -18.49
CA GLY A 237 -57.69 -49.10 -17.66
C GLY A 237 -56.71 -48.15 -16.95
N GLN A 238 -56.70 -48.14 -15.61
CA GLN A 238 -55.96 -47.16 -14.77
C GLN A 238 -54.43 -47.34 -14.81
N ALA A 239 -53.93 -48.46 -15.33
CA ALA A 239 -52.50 -48.76 -15.43
C ALA A 239 -51.72 -47.70 -16.23
N GLY A 240 -52.27 -47.21 -17.35
CA GLY A 240 -51.62 -46.18 -18.17
C GLY A 240 -51.45 -44.86 -17.42
N ALA A 241 -52.48 -44.41 -16.70
CA ALA A 241 -52.41 -43.20 -15.90
C ALA A 241 -51.35 -43.31 -14.77
N ALA A 242 -51.28 -44.46 -14.10
CA ALA A 242 -50.29 -44.71 -13.06
C ALA A 242 -48.85 -44.69 -13.62
N ARG A 243 -48.62 -45.31 -14.79
CA ARG A 243 -47.30 -45.28 -15.45
C ARG A 243 -46.89 -43.87 -15.84
N SER A 244 -47.81 -43.08 -16.41
CA SER A 244 -47.56 -41.69 -16.76
C SER A 244 -47.23 -40.80 -15.56
N GLN A 245 -47.90 -41.00 -14.41
CA GLN A 245 -47.57 -40.27 -13.18
C GLN A 245 -46.17 -40.58 -12.67
N ILE A 246 -45.75 -41.85 -12.73
CA ILE A 246 -44.38 -42.25 -12.36
C ILE A 246 -43.37 -41.62 -13.33
N ALA A 247 -43.67 -41.60 -14.63
CA ALA A 247 -42.79 -40.97 -15.62
C ALA A 247 -42.59 -39.48 -15.38
N VAL A 248 -43.67 -38.75 -15.06
CA VAL A 248 -43.58 -37.33 -14.68
C VAL A 248 -42.70 -37.16 -13.45
N TRP A 249 -42.84 -38.01 -12.43
CA TRP A 249 -41.99 -37.97 -11.23
C TRP A 249 -40.50 -38.21 -11.56
N ILE A 250 -40.19 -39.17 -12.43
CA ILE A 250 -38.81 -39.43 -12.89
C ILE A 250 -38.22 -38.20 -13.58
N SER A 251 -38.98 -37.53 -14.45
CA SER A 251 -38.53 -36.29 -15.10
C SER A 251 -38.33 -35.14 -14.10
N GLN A 252 -39.19 -35.00 -13.08
CA GLN A 252 -39.03 -33.99 -12.02
C GLN A 252 -37.79 -34.26 -11.14
N ALA A 253 -37.46 -35.53 -10.92
CA ALA A 253 -36.24 -35.92 -10.20
C ALA A 253 -34.98 -35.52 -10.98
N ASP A 254 -34.94 -35.71 -12.30
CA ASP A 254 -33.84 -35.26 -13.18
C ASP A 254 -33.68 -33.72 -13.17
N VAL A 255 -34.79 -32.99 -13.20
CA VAL A 255 -34.78 -31.52 -13.04
C VAL A 255 -34.20 -31.11 -11.69
N SER A 256 -34.56 -31.80 -10.60
CA SER A 256 -34.04 -31.53 -9.26
C SER A 256 -32.52 -31.78 -9.18
N ALA A 257 -32.03 -32.86 -9.82
CA ALA A 257 -30.60 -33.13 -9.92
C ALA A 257 -29.87 -32.03 -10.70
N SER A 258 -30.46 -31.55 -11.80
CA SER A 258 -29.92 -30.44 -12.60
C SER A 258 -29.86 -29.12 -11.81
N GLN A 259 -30.83 -28.86 -10.92
CA GLN A 259 -30.79 -27.69 -10.03
C GLN A 259 -29.62 -27.75 -9.04
N ILE A 260 -29.30 -28.94 -8.52
CA ILE A 260 -28.12 -29.16 -7.67
C ILE A 260 -26.85 -28.82 -8.46
N GLN A 261 -26.72 -29.30 -9.70
CA GLN A 261 -25.57 -28.99 -10.55
C GLN A 261 -25.42 -27.49 -10.81
N ASN A 262 -26.51 -26.79 -11.12
CA ASN A 262 -26.47 -25.33 -11.30
C ASN A 262 -25.97 -24.61 -10.03
N GLY A 263 -26.36 -25.10 -8.85
CA GLY A 263 -25.86 -24.61 -7.56
C GLY A 263 -24.36 -24.83 -7.38
N ILE A 264 -23.86 -26.02 -7.75
CA ILE A 264 -22.43 -26.36 -7.73
C ILE A 264 -21.64 -25.43 -8.67
N ASP A 265 -22.11 -25.22 -9.90
CA ASP A 265 -21.45 -24.35 -10.88
C ASP A 265 -21.41 -22.89 -10.42
N ALA A 266 -22.50 -22.40 -9.82
CA ALA A 266 -22.54 -21.07 -9.22
C ALA A 266 -21.53 -20.94 -8.07
N ALA A 267 -21.48 -21.93 -7.17
CA ALA A 267 -20.53 -21.96 -6.06
C ALA A 267 -19.06 -22.01 -6.54
N TYR A 268 -18.78 -22.77 -7.61
CA TYR A 268 -17.44 -22.81 -8.21
C TYR A 268 -17.02 -21.46 -8.77
N ARG A 269 -17.90 -20.78 -9.54
CA ARG A 269 -17.61 -19.46 -10.09
C ARG A 269 -17.39 -18.41 -8.99
N ASP A 270 -18.20 -18.42 -7.94
CA ASP A 270 -18.01 -17.53 -6.79
C ASP A 270 -16.67 -17.79 -6.09
N PHE A 271 -16.37 -19.06 -5.83
CA PHE A 271 -15.09 -19.47 -5.23
C PHE A 271 -13.90 -19.01 -6.08
N ASP A 272 -13.90 -19.31 -7.38
CA ASP A 272 -12.79 -19.02 -8.27
C ASP A 272 -12.62 -17.51 -8.47
N GLY A 273 -13.73 -16.77 -8.61
CA GLY A 273 -13.75 -15.31 -8.68
C GLY A 273 -13.16 -14.63 -7.44
N LYS A 274 -13.32 -15.23 -6.25
CA LYS A 274 -12.71 -14.74 -5.00
C LYS A 274 -11.25 -15.19 -4.83
N ALA A 275 -10.92 -16.42 -5.24
CA ALA A 275 -9.58 -16.98 -5.08
C ALA A 275 -8.56 -16.35 -6.03
N ALA A 276 -8.94 -16.13 -7.29
CA ALA A 276 -8.07 -15.62 -8.34
C ALA A 276 -7.36 -14.30 -7.99
N PRO A 277 -8.05 -13.22 -7.53
CA PRO A 277 -7.38 -11.98 -7.18
C PRO A 277 -6.43 -12.12 -5.98
N ILE A 278 -6.72 -13.02 -5.03
CA ILE A 278 -5.82 -13.31 -3.91
C ILE A 278 -4.55 -14.00 -4.42
N LEU A 279 -4.69 -15.01 -5.29
CA LEU A 279 -3.55 -15.69 -5.92
C LEU A 279 -2.68 -14.72 -6.73
N THR A 280 -3.27 -13.81 -7.49
CA THR A 280 -2.53 -12.77 -8.23
C THR A 280 -1.79 -11.82 -7.30
N LYS A 281 -2.38 -11.42 -6.17
CA LYS A 281 -1.68 -10.60 -5.16
C LYS A 281 -0.58 -11.37 -4.44
N LEU A 282 -0.73 -12.69 -4.28
CA LEU A 282 0.32 -13.53 -3.68
C LEU A 282 1.58 -13.58 -4.55
N THR A 283 1.45 -13.68 -5.88
CA THR A 283 2.62 -13.76 -6.77
C THR A 283 3.49 -12.51 -6.72
N THR A 284 2.90 -11.34 -6.42
CA THR A 284 3.64 -10.08 -6.25
C THR A 284 4.15 -9.87 -4.83
N ALA A 285 3.42 -10.30 -3.80
CA ALA A 285 3.78 -10.09 -2.41
C ALA A 285 4.82 -11.08 -1.85
N VAL A 286 4.79 -12.35 -2.30
CA VAL A 286 5.70 -13.41 -1.82
C VAL A 286 7.18 -13.08 -2.05
N PRO A 287 7.63 -12.62 -3.24
CA PRO A 287 9.03 -12.24 -3.45
C PRO A 287 9.51 -11.16 -2.48
N GLY A 288 8.67 -10.16 -2.19
CA GLY A 288 8.99 -9.10 -1.22
C GLY A 288 9.18 -9.63 0.19
N CYS A 289 8.27 -10.49 0.67
CA CYS A 289 8.41 -11.12 1.97
C CYS A 289 9.63 -12.05 2.05
N ASN A 290 9.91 -12.80 0.99
CA ASN A 290 11.11 -13.64 0.93
C ASN A 290 12.39 -12.80 1.04
N ALA A 291 12.47 -11.67 0.34
CA ALA A 291 13.63 -10.78 0.40
C ALA A 291 13.86 -10.19 1.81
N VAL A 292 12.78 -9.87 2.54
CA VAL A 292 12.86 -9.43 3.95
C VAL A 292 13.36 -10.57 4.84
N VAL A 293 12.83 -11.78 4.67
CA VAL A 293 13.20 -12.94 5.50
C VAL A 293 14.64 -13.37 5.25
N SER A 294 15.11 -13.34 4.00
CA SER A 294 16.49 -13.64 3.61
C SER A 294 17.49 -12.54 3.92
N GLY A 295 17.03 -11.35 4.32
CA GLY A 295 17.88 -10.18 4.55
C GLY A 295 18.48 -9.59 3.27
N THR A 296 17.92 -9.92 2.10
CA THR A 296 18.36 -9.34 0.82
C THR A 296 17.56 -8.08 0.45
N ALA A 297 16.50 -7.77 1.18
CA ALA A 297 15.79 -6.50 1.06
C ALA A 297 16.68 -5.37 1.59
N VAL A 298 16.84 -4.32 0.79
CA VAL A 298 17.45 -3.06 1.24
C VAL A 298 16.43 -2.34 2.12
N LEU A 299 16.56 -2.50 3.44
CA LEU A 299 15.78 -1.78 4.43
C LEU A 299 16.60 -0.56 4.84
N SER A 300 16.42 0.54 4.12
CA SER A 300 17.13 1.80 4.36
C SER A 300 16.77 2.33 5.75
N ASP A 301 17.72 2.37 6.68
CA ASP A 301 17.61 3.01 8.01
C ASP A 301 16.37 2.65 8.87
N SER A 302 15.76 1.48 8.64
CA SER A 302 14.67 0.99 9.49
C SER A 302 15.21 0.75 10.91
N THR A 303 14.46 1.19 11.93
CA THR A 303 14.82 0.87 13.33
C THR A 303 14.84 -0.66 13.54
N PRO A 304 15.74 -1.20 14.38
CA PRO A 304 15.86 -2.64 14.61
C PRO A 304 14.53 -3.31 15.00
N THR A 305 13.70 -2.60 15.77
CA THR A 305 12.37 -3.06 16.19
C THR A 305 11.44 -3.27 14.99
N ASN A 306 11.41 -2.34 14.03
CA ASN A 306 10.58 -2.44 12.84
C ASN A 306 11.00 -3.59 11.93
N VAL A 307 12.32 -3.81 11.79
CA VAL A 307 12.85 -4.94 11.01
C VAL A 307 12.42 -6.28 11.60
N GLY A 308 12.50 -6.44 12.93
CA GLY A 308 12.06 -7.65 13.62
C GLY A 308 10.56 -7.92 13.44
N MET A 309 9.72 -6.89 13.62
CA MET A 309 8.27 -7.00 13.41
C MET A 309 7.91 -7.34 11.96
N LEU A 310 8.57 -6.68 11.00
CA LEU A 310 8.34 -6.94 9.58
C LEU A 310 8.74 -8.38 9.22
N LYS A 311 9.92 -8.84 9.66
CA LYS A 311 10.37 -10.23 9.42
C LYS A 311 9.41 -11.26 9.99
N SER A 312 8.96 -11.09 11.23
CA SER A 312 7.98 -12.01 11.85
C SER A 312 6.63 -12.02 11.10
N THR A 313 6.18 -10.85 10.64
CA THR A 313 4.95 -10.73 9.85
C THR A 313 5.10 -11.37 8.47
N CYS A 314 6.24 -11.19 7.80
CA CYS A 314 6.56 -11.84 6.54
C CYS A 314 6.59 -13.37 6.68
N LEU A 315 7.17 -13.92 7.75
CA LEU A 315 7.14 -15.36 8.01
C LEU A 315 5.71 -15.88 8.15
N ARG A 316 4.88 -15.19 8.95
CA ARG A 316 3.46 -15.55 9.10
C ARG A 316 2.69 -15.44 7.78
N PHE A 317 2.98 -14.40 7.00
CA PHE A 317 2.40 -14.23 5.67
C PHE A 317 2.73 -15.39 4.74
N LEU A 318 3.98 -15.82 4.68
CA LEU A 318 4.42 -16.93 3.84
C LEU A 318 3.75 -18.25 4.24
N ASP A 319 3.58 -18.49 5.55
CA ASP A 319 2.85 -19.67 6.06
C ASP A 319 1.36 -19.64 5.67
N SER A 320 0.67 -18.52 5.93
CA SER A 320 -0.73 -18.32 5.51
C SER A 320 -0.89 -18.45 4.00
N ALA A 321 0.05 -17.91 3.20
CA ALA A 321 0.03 -18.02 1.74
C ALA A 321 0.13 -19.47 1.27
N LYS A 322 1.04 -20.25 1.86
CA LYS A 322 1.19 -21.69 1.55
C LYS A 322 -0.08 -22.47 1.92
N SER A 323 -0.63 -22.22 3.11
CA SER A 323 -1.88 -22.84 3.57
C SER A 323 -3.05 -22.51 2.64
N PHE A 324 -3.20 -21.23 2.28
CA PHE A 324 -4.22 -20.75 1.35
C PHE A 324 -4.08 -21.43 -0.03
N GLN A 325 -2.88 -21.48 -0.61
CA GLN A 325 -2.66 -22.13 -1.91
C GLN A 325 -3.04 -23.61 -1.89
N ALA A 326 -2.63 -24.33 -0.84
CA ALA A 326 -3.00 -25.73 -0.64
C ALA A 326 -4.52 -25.90 -0.52
N LYS A 327 -5.19 -25.00 0.21
CA LYS A 327 -6.65 -24.98 0.34
C LYS A 327 -7.33 -24.78 -1.01
N VAL A 328 -6.85 -23.82 -1.82
CA VAL A 328 -7.43 -23.55 -3.14
C VAL A 328 -7.34 -24.78 -4.05
N VAL A 329 -6.19 -25.45 -4.07
CA VAL A 329 -6.01 -26.70 -4.82
C VAL A 329 -6.96 -27.79 -4.32
N SER A 330 -7.14 -27.93 -3.00
CA SER A 330 -8.06 -28.90 -2.41
C SER A 330 -9.51 -28.65 -2.82
N VAL A 331 -9.97 -27.40 -2.75
CA VAL A 331 -11.36 -27.03 -3.12
C VAL A 331 -11.61 -27.27 -4.60
N ARG A 332 -10.69 -26.85 -5.48
CA ARG A 332 -10.80 -27.09 -6.93
C ARG A 332 -10.88 -28.59 -7.25
N ARG A 333 -10.10 -29.42 -6.53
CA ARG A 333 -10.17 -30.88 -6.67
C ARG A 333 -11.53 -31.43 -6.24
N SER A 334 -12.11 -30.93 -5.15
CA SER A 334 -13.46 -31.33 -4.70
C SER A 334 -14.54 -30.95 -5.71
N PHE A 335 -14.46 -29.75 -6.30
CA PHE A 335 -15.35 -29.35 -7.40
C PHE A 335 -15.21 -30.27 -8.62
N ALA A 336 -13.98 -30.62 -9.01
CA ALA A 336 -13.75 -31.55 -10.11
C ALA A 336 -14.32 -32.95 -9.81
N ARG A 337 -14.20 -33.42 -8.56
CA ARG A 337 -14.77 -34.70 -8.12
C ARG A 337 -16.29 -34.71 -8.21
N ILE A 338 -16.98 -33.71 -7.65
CA ILE A 338 -18.44 -33.67 -7.69
C ILE A 338 -18.98 -33.52 -9.11
N ALA A 339 -18.28 -32.79 -9.99
CA ALA A 339 -18.61 -32.73 -11.42
C ALA A 339 -18.47 -34.10 -12.09
N GLY A 340 -17.48 -34.91 -11.69
CA GLY A 340 -17.35 -36.30 -12.13
C GLY A 340 -18.54 -37.17 -11.70
N VAL A 341 -18.96 -37.06 -10.43
CA VAL A 341 -20.15 -37.76 -9.91
C VAL A 341 -21.41 -37.33 -10.64
N TRP A 342 -21.60 -36.02 -10.86
CA TRP A 342 -22.70 -35.49 -11.65
C TRP A 342 -22.76 -36.11 -13.04
N ASN A 343 -21.65 -36.11 -13.79
CA ASN A 343 -21.62 -36.68 -15.14
C ASN A 343 -21.98 -38.17 -15.16
N GLU A 344 -21.47 -38.95 -14.20
CA GLU A 344 -21.76 -40.37 -14.06
C GLU A 344 -23.26 -40.61 -13.75
N GLU A 345 -23.80 -39.89 -12.78
CA GLU A 345 -25.19 -40.04 -12.33
C GLU A 345 -26.18 -39.50 -13.37
N HIS A 346 -25.91 -38.36 -13.99
CA HIS A 346 -26.76 -37.75 -15.02
C HIS A 346 -26.90 -38.64 -16.26
N GLN A 347 -25.85 -39.34 -16.68
CA GLN A 347 -25.95 -40.33 -17.76
C GLN A 347 -26.92 -41.47 -17.42
N LYS A 348 -26.89 -41.97 -16.18
CA LYS A 348 -27.84 -42.99 -15.69
C LYS A 348 -29.27 -42.43 -15.66
N GLN A 349 -29.43 -41.20 -15.16
CA GLN A 349 -30.72 -40.51 -15.07
C GLN A 349 -31.35 -40.32 -16.45
N ALA A 350 -30.59 -39.83 -17.43
CA ALA A 350 -31.04 -39.66 -18.81
C ALA A 350 -31.44 -40.99 -19.49
N ALA A 351 -30.80 -42.11 -19.14
CA ALA A 351 -31.22 -43.43 -19.61
C ALA A 351 -32.57 -43.85 -18.98
N MET A 352 -32.78 -43.57 -17.70
CA MET A 352 -34.03 -43.90 -17.00
C MET A 352 -35.21 -43.04 -17.46
N VAL A 353 -35.00 -41.74 -17.73
CA VAL A 353 -36.04 -40.87 -18.31
C VAL A 353 -36.52 -41.44 -19.66
N ARG A 354 -35.60 -41.77 -20.57
CA ARG A 354 -35.95 -42.38 -21.87
C ARG A 354 -36.68 -43.71 -21.74
N ALA A 355 -36.20 -44.60 -20.84
CA ALA A 355 -36.86 -45.88 -20.60
C ALA A 355 -38.27 -45.72 -20.00
N SER A 356 -38.44 -44.73 -19.13
CA SER A 356 -39.71 -44.37 -18.52
C SER A 356 -40.71 -43.81 -19.54
N GLU A 357 -40.27 -42.99 -20.48
CA GLU A 357 -41.11 -42.45 -21.56
C GLU A 357 -41.63 -43.58 -22.47
N ILE A 358 -40.78 -44.55 -22.82
CA ILE A 358 -41.18 -45.73 -23.61
C ILE A 358 -42.19 -46.59 -22.83
N ALA A 359 -41.96 -46.82 -21.53
CA ALA A 359 -42.86 -47.61 -20.70
C ALA A 359 -44.20 -46.93 -20.39
N ALA A 360 -44.32 -45.61 -20.61
CA ALA A 360 -45.54 -44.86 -20.41
C ALA A 360 -46.50 -44.91 -21.62
N GLN A 361 -45.99 -45.27 -22.81
CA GLN A 361 -46.77 -45.46 -24.04
C GLN A 361 -47.62 -46.74 -23.97
#